data_AF-A0A381QMQ8-F1
#
_entry.id   AF-A0A381QMQ8-F1
#
_cell.length_a   1.000
_cell.length_b   1.000
_cell.length_c   1.000
_cell.angle_alpha   90.00
_cell.angle_beta   90.00
_cell.angle_gamma   90.00
#
_symmetry.space_group_name_H-M   'P 1'
#
loop_
_entity.id
_entity.type
_entity.pdbx_description
1 polymer ?
#
loop_
_entity_poly.entity_id
_entity_poly.type
_entity_poly.pdbx_seq_one_letter_code
_entity_poly.pdbx_strand_id
1 'polypeptide(L)'
;MIVDVSGEFNHLEFLSHYLSDIDSIKGDHDISLTIYGTPNKLYRDGKILIDDATIYTILLDNPIEGIKGSGMLVKNLLTIDNLSGHLKNNNENETDNLLVSGNFKMNKFFDPYYNLNIIGDNVFFKTLLGDIEGIVNLDLDIYGRDTITIAGQIEALDAIMYQEFEVNDLPSSELDQDELIINYKLNFPISGKFVLRNSQIDAQLGGELSISMFGDQNADYSGELFVREGKFYYYGDIFTITSGYLAFDTKGFNPYLDLSAFTKIQDENITINLVGPLDNPNLGLESSSGFTESDILELLTIRSRFEDQEISSSGIGSQAQSIFVAYLEKELERNFMQISGLGKFGLIEDVSISGTSSLIDPSRSQEDLVIKAQVSKNLSLNYSYKRSFSFSNAPYNQVGVELKVNPYFSLIGNVDELGNMHVKYRLRYSY
;
A
#
# COMPACT_ATOMS: atom_id res chain seq x y z
N MET A 1 -40.00 23.02 -29.03
CA MET A 1 -40.46 22.60 -27.69
C MET A 1 -39.89 23.60 -26.69
N ILE A 2 -40.67 24.04 -25.70
CA ILE A 2 -40.18 24.83 -24.57
C ILE A 2 -40.69 24.13 -23.31
N VAL A 3 -39.78 23.83 -22.39
CA VAL A 3 -40.06 23.29 -21.06
C VAL A 3 -39.43 24.25 -20.08
N ASP A 4 -40.18 24.64 -19.06
CA ASP A 4 -39.72 25.54 -18.01
C ASP A 4 -40.01 24.90 -16.65
N VAL A 5 -39.00 24.87 -15.79
CA VAL A 5 -39.05 24.22 -14.48
C VAL A 5 -38.36 25.14 -13.49
N SER A 6 -39.02 25.42 -12.37
CA SER A 6 -38.44 26.13 -11.24
C SER A 6 -38.90 25.49 -9.94
N GLY A 7 -38.05 25.44 -8.94
CA GLY A 7 -38.41 24.92 -7.64
C GLY A 7 -37.34 25.15 -6.57
N GLU A 8 -37.82 25.17 -5.33
CA GLU A 8 -36.99 25.12 -4.13
C GLU A 8 -36.91 23.67 -3.65
N PHE A 9 -35.70 23.22 -3.34
CA PHE A 9 -35.41 21.86 -2.90
C PHE A 9 -34.58 21.91 -1.62
N ASN A 10 -34.90 21.03 -0.67
CA ASN A 10 -34.12 20.83 0.56
C ASN A 10 -33.16 19.62 0.46
N HIS A 11 -33.23 18.88 -0.66
CA HIS A 11 -32.41 17.72 -0.97
C HIS A 11 -32.25 17.57 -2.50
N LEU A 12 -31.10 17.11 -2.98
CA LEU A 12 -30.86 16.82 -4.40
C LEU A 12 -30.58 15.34 -4.65
N GLU A 13 -31.37 14.43 -4.08
CA GLU A 13 -31.23 12.97 -4.24
C GLU A 13 -31.27 12.50 -5.71
N PHE A 14 -31.84 13.29 -6.63
CA PHE A 14 -31.81 12.94 -8.05
C PHE A 14 -30.40 13.00 -8.66
N LEU A 15 -29.44 13.70 -8.02
CA LEU A 15 -28.05 13.80 -8.49
C LEU A 15 -27.20 12.59 -8.12
N SER A 16 -27.49 11.89 -7.01
CA SER A 16 -26.73 10.69 -6.60
C SER A 16 -26.85 9.53 -7.59
N HIS A 17 -27.91 9.52 -8.41
CA HIS A 17 -28.06 8.56 -9.51
C HIS A 17 -27.03 8.75 -10.64
N TYR A 18 -26.39 9.92 -10.70
CA TYR A 18 -25.42 10.28 -11.74
C TYR A 18 -24.01 10.50 -11.19
N LEU A 19 -23.87 10.57 -9.87
CA LEU A 19 -22.63 10.84 -9.15
C LEU A 19 -22.43 9.71 -8.13
N SER A 20 -21.80 8.61 -8.56
CA SER A 20 -21.67 7.37 -7.78
C SER A 20 -21.04 7.56 -6.40
N ASP A 21 -20.16 8.54 -6.28
CA ASP A 21 -19.38 8.76 -5.05
C ASP A 21 -20.08 9.76 -4.10
N ILE A 22 -21.21 10.32 -4.49
CA ILE A 22 -22.03 11.22 -3.68
C ILE A 22 -23.23 10.44 -3.14
N ASP A 23 -23.31 10.33 -1.81
CA ASP A 23 -24.44 9.71 -1.12
C ASP A 23 -25.65 10.65 -1.11
N SER A 24 -25.47 11.87 -0.58
CA SER A 24 -26.55 12.86 -0.53
C SER A 24 -26.07 14.31 -0.53
N ILE A 25 -26.92 15.19 -1.03
CA ILE A 25 -26.75 16.64 -0.96
C ILE A 25 -28.01 17.19 -0.28
N LYS A 26 -27.84 17.78 0.89
CA LYS A 26 -28.92 18.34 1.73
C LYS A 26 -28.69 19.83 1.92
N GLY A 27 -29.76 20.61 2.08
CA GLY A 27 -29.68 22.06 2.24
C GLY A 27 -30.58 22.78 1.26
N ASP A 28 -30.56 24.11 1.28
CA ASP A 28 -31.51 24.91 0.51
C ASP A 28 -30.98 25.18 -0.91
N HIS A 29 -31.77 24.79 -1.89
CA HIS A 29 -31.44 24.92 -3.30
C HIS A 29 -32.60 25.57 -4.06
N ASP A 30 -32.34 26.69 -4.74
CA ASP A 30 -33.28 27.29 -5.69
C ASP A 30 -32.76 27.07 -7.11
N ILE A 31 -33.52 26.31 -7.90
CA ILE A 31 -33.16 25.89 -9.25
C ILE A 31 -34.22 26.35 -10.24
N SER A 32 -33.78 26.99 -11.32
CA SER A 32 -34.58 27.27 -12.51
C SER A 32 -33.90 26.73 -13.77
N LEU A 33 -34.67 26.12 -14.66
CA LEU A 33 -34.19 25.51 -15.90
C LEU A 33 -35.25 25.67 -17.00
N THR A 34 -34.85 26.34 -18.07
CA THR A 34 -35.62 26.45 -19.30
C THR A 34 -34.91 25.69 -20.42
N ILE A 35 -35.61 24.73 -21.02
CA ILE A 35 -35.13 23.93 -22.16
C ILE A 35 -35.92 24.30 -23.41
N TYR A 36 -35.23 24.66 -24.49
CA TYR A 36 -35.87 25.03 -25.74
C TYR A 36 -35.12 24.59 -26.99
N GLY A 37 -35.77 24.71 -28.14
CA GLY A 37 -35.20 24.37 -29.45
C GLY A 37 -35.84 23.14 -30.08
N THR A 38 -35.03 22.42 -30.86
CA THR A 38 -35.43 21.21 -31.60
C THR A 38 -34.85 19.96 -30.95
N PRO A 39 -35.42 18.76 -31.15
CA PRO A 39 -34.87 17.53 -30.59
C PRO A 39 -33.38 17.29 -30.91
N ASN A 40 -32.93 17.73 -32.09
CA ASN A 40 -31.52 17.58 -32.52
C ASN A 40 -30.62 18.74 -32.05
N LYS A 41 -31.19 19.79 -31.46
CA LYS A 41 -30.48 20.99 -31.01
C LYS A 41 -31.26 21.67 -29.89
N LEU A 42 -31.08 21.13 -28.68
CA LEU A 42 -31.64 21.68 -27.45
C LEU A 42 -30.68 22.70 -26.84
N TYR A 43 -31.25 23.79 -26.34
CA TYR A 43 -30.58 24.79 -25.53
C TYR A 43 -31.17 24.78 -24.13
N ARG A 44 -30.33 25.09 -23.15
CA ARG A 44 -30.67 25.13 -21.75
C ARG A 44 -30.17 26.45 -21.19
N ASP A 45 -31.09 27.17 -20.56
CA ASP A 45 -30.83 28.37 -19.79
C ASP A 45 -31.36 28.15 -18.37
N GLY A 46 -30.77 28.77 -17.36
CA GLY A 46 -31.18 28.54 -15.98
C GLY A 46 -30.29 29.18 -14.94
N LYS A 47 -30.65 29.00 -13.67
CA LYS A 47 -29.90 29.46 -12.52
C LYS A 47 -29.99 28.41 -11.42
N ILE A 48 -28.91 28.22 -10.70
CA ILE A 48 -28.87 27.51 -9.42
C ILE A 48 -28.35 28.45 -8.34
N LEU A 49 -29.02 28.46 -7.19
CA LEU A 49 -28.56 29.09 -5.96
C LEU A 49 -28.53 27.99 -4.89
N ILE A 50 -27.44 27.94 -4.14
CA ILE A 50 -27.23 27.01 -3.04
C ILE A 50 -26.96 27.86 -1.80
N ASP A 51 -27.73 27.62 -0.75
CA ASP A 51 -27.54 28.23 0.56
C ASP A 51 -27.49 27.13 1.62
N ASP A 52 -26.42 27.17 2.42
CA ASP A 52 -26.19 26.29 3.57
C ASP A 52 -26.41 24.80 3.29
N ALA A 53 -25.69 24.28 2.29
CA ALA A 53 -25.77 22.87 1.92
C ALA A 53 -24.64 22.01 2.50
N THR A 54 -24.93 20.72 2.65
CA THR A 54 -24.02 19.68 3.10
C THR A 54 -23.95 18.57 2.05
N ILE A 55 -22.74 18.21 1.63
CA ILE A 55 -22.48 17.08 0.72
C ILE A 55 -21.90 15.92 1.53
N TYR A 56 -22.58 14.78 1.47
CA TYR A 56 -22.10 13.50 1.98
C TYR A 56 -21.55 12.66 0.83
N THR A 57 -20.34 12.14 1.00
CA THR A 57 -19.67 11.25 0.04
C THR A 57 -19.30 9.95 0.73
N ILE A 58 -19.20 8.86 -0.04
CA ILE A 58 -18.73 7.56 0.44
C ILE A 58 -17.19 7.48 0.56
N LEU A 59 -16.48 8.56 0.24
CA LEU A 59 -15.01 8.61 0.26
C LEU A 59 -14.45 9.24 1.54
N LEU A 60 -15.22 10.10 2.21
CA LEU A 60 -14.79 10.88 3.37
C LEU A 60 -15.64 10.54 4.60
N ASP A 61 -15.01 10.56 5.78
CA ASP A 61 -15.67 10.40 7.08
C ASP A 61 -16.52 11.64 7.41
N ASN A 62 -15.97 12.83 7.16
CA ASN A 62 -16.66 14.10 7.38
C ASN A 62 -17.28 14.63 6.07
N PRO A 63 -18.51 15.18 6.13
CA PRO A 63 -19.11 15.83 4.98
C PRO A 63 -18.47 17.18 4.67
N ILE A 64 -18.77 17.71 3.48
CA ILE A 64 -18.47 19.10 3.12
C ILE A 64 -19.67 19.95 3.54
N GLU A 65 -19.46 20.91 4.42
CA GLU A 65 -20.52 21.68 5.09
C GLU A 65 -20.55 23.16 4.68
N GLY A 66 -21.65 23.83 5.02
CA GLY A 66 -21.84 25.27 4.83
C GLY A 66 -21.77 25.73 3.37
N ILE A 67 -22.07 24.85 2.42
CA ILE A 67 -21.85 25.11 1.01
C ILE A 67 -22.79 26.21 0.53
N LYS A 68 -22.22 27.25 -0.07
CA LYS A 68 -22.92 28.41 -0.61
C LYS A 68 -22.41 28.75 -1.99
N GLY A 69 -23.29 29.17 -2.88
CA GLY A 69 -22.87 29.61 -4.20
C GLY A 69 -23.99 29.76 -5.21
N SER A 70 -23.62 30.25 -6.38
CA SER A 70 -24.54 30.36 -7.51
C SER A 70 -23.89 29.91 -8.81
N GLY A 71 -24.74 29.42 -9.71
CA GLY A 71 -24.37 29.16 -11.08
C GLY A 71 -25.42 29.65 -12.05
N MET A 72 -24.96 30.07 -13.23
CA MET A 72 -25.80 30.52 -14.32
C MET A 72 -25.58 29.63 -15.55
N LEU A 73 -26.66 29.07 -16.06
CA LEU A 73 -26.69 28.27 -17.27
C LEU A 73 -27.17 29.15 -18.42
N VAL A 74 -26.32 29.36 -19.43
CA VAL A 74 -26.66 30.11 -20.63
C VAL A 74 -26.23 29.32 -21.86
N LYS A 75 -27.19 28.95 -22.69
CA LYS A 75 -27.02 28.21 -23.95
C LYS A 75 -26.14 26.98 -23.77
N ASN A 76 -26.50 26.12 -22.81
CA ASN A 76 -25.79 24.90 -22.43
C ASN A 76 -24.42 25.11 -21.74
N LEU A 77 -24.02 26.33 -21.41
CA LEU A 77 -22.83 26.58 -20.59
C LEU A 77 -23.25 26.95 -19.17
N LEU A 78 -23.05 26.03 -18.22
CA LEU A 78 -23.22 26.33 -16.79
C LEU A 78 -21.92 26.91 -16.26
N THR A 79 -21.95 28.15 -15.79
CA THR A 79 -20.81 28.81 -15.12
C THR A 79 -21.09 28.82 -13.63
N ILE A 80 -20.11 28.38 -12.82
CA ILE A 80 -20.12 28.48 -11.36
C ILE A 80 -19.35 29.77 -11.01
N ASP A 81 -20.01 30.70 -10.34
CA ASP A 81 -19.38 31.98 -9.97
C ASP A 81 -18.43 31.81 -8.78
N ASN A 82 -18.94 31.26 -7.68
CA ASN A 82 -18.16 30.89 -6.50
C ASN A 82 -18.97 29.89 -5.68
N LEU A 83 -18.56 28.63 -5.65
CA LEU A 83 -19.09 27.64 -4.72
C LEU A 83 -18.10 27.51 -3.57
N SER A 84 -18.46 28.05 -2.42
CA SER A 84 -17.64 27.98 -1.20
C SER A 84 -18.23 26.98 -0.23
N GLY A 85 -17.38 26.41 0.63
CA GLY A 85 -17.81 25.55 1.72
C GLY A 85 -16.63 25.26 2.63
N HIS A 86 -16.84 24.39 3.62
CA HIS A 86 -15.78 24.00 4.52
C HIS A 86 -15.70 22.50 4.82
N LEU A 87 -14.46 22.09 5.03
CA LEU A 87 -14.04 20.76 5.48
C LEU A 87 -13.07 21.00 6.64
N LYS A 88 -13.58 20.93 7.87
CA LYS A 88 -12.85 21.26 9.09
C LYS A 88 -13.06 20.20 10.15
N ASN A 89 -12.16 20.17 11.13
CA ASN A 89 -12.38 19.42 12.34
C ASN A 89 -13.42 20.15 13.21
N ASN A 90 -14.27 19.41 13.93
CA ASN A 90 -15.43 19.87 14.71
C ASN A 90 -15.13 20.96 15.78
N ASN A 91 -13.86 21.36 15.95
CA ASN A 91 -13.40 22.32 16.95
C ASN A 91 -12.96 23.68 16.36
N GLU A 92 -13.08 23.89 15.05
CA GLU A 92 -12.67 25.14 14.39
C GLU A 92 -13.86 26.01 13.95
N ASN A 93 -13.61 27.32 13.80
CA ASN A 93 -14.62 28.25 13.31
C ASN A 93 -15.10 27.87 11.90
N GLU A 94 -16.41 27.95 11.65
CA GLU A 94 -17.11 27.75 10.37
C GLU A 94 -16.77 28.87 9.35
N THR A 95 -15.50 28.97 8.96
CA THR A 95 -15.09 29.80 7.82
C THR A 95 -14.83 28.89 6.64
N ASP A 96 -15.35 29.28 5.48
CA ASP A 96 -15.10 28.56 4.23
C ASP A 96 -13.60 28.44 3.97
N ASN A 97 -13.17 27.23 3.65
CA ASN A 97 -11.78 26.90 3.36
C ASN A 97 -11.63 26.10 2.05
N LEU A 98 -12.73 25.96 1.31
CA LEU A 98 -12.79 25.33 0.00
C LEU A 98 -13.58 26.22 -0.96
N LEU A 99 -13.04 26.43 -2.15
CA LEU A 99 -13.62 27.22 -3.22
C LEU A 99 -13.58 26.43 -4.52
N VAL A 100 -14.71 26.35 -5.22
CA VAL A 100 -14.84 25.73 -6.53
C VAL A 100 -15.40 26.75 -7.51
N SER A 101 -14.75 26.88 -8.65
CA SER A 101 -15.17 27.77 -9.74
C SER A 101 -14.97 27.09 -11.08
N GLY A 102 -15.57 27.63 -12.14
CA GLY A 102 -15.39 27.14 -13.50
C GLY A 102 -16.69 26.95 -14.24
N ASN A 103 -16.72 26.01 -15.18
CA ASN A 103 -17.88 25.79 -16.03
C ASN A 103 -18.04 24.34 -16.52
N PHE A 104 -19.28 24.02 -16.89
CA PHE A 104 -19.66 22.79 -17.54
C PHE A 104 -20.30 23.08 -18.90
N LYS A 105 -19.85 22.41 -19.96
CA LYS A 105 -20.54 22.44 -21.27
C LYS A 105 -21.54 21.29 -21.33
N MET A 106 -22.79 21.58 -21.02
CA MET A 106 -23.91 20.64 -20.90
C MET A 106 -24.61 20.36 -22.24
N ASN A 107 -23.84 20.17 -23.33
CA ASN A 107 -24.41 19.74 -24.62
C ASN A 107 -25.12 18.39 -24.46
N LYS A 108 -24.52 17.49 -23.67
CA LYS A 108 -25.18 16.35 -23.03
C LYS A 108 -25.33 16.69 -21.54
N PHE A 109 -26.53 16.51 -20.98
CA PHE A 109 -26.84 17.03 -19.66
C PHE A 109 -26.11 16.30 -18.51
N PHE A 110 -26.09 14.96 -18.57
CA PHE A 110 -25.43 14.09 -17.57
C PHE A 110 -24.05 13.58 -18.04
N ASP A 111 -23.50 14.21 -19.09
CA ASP A 111 -22.17 13.91 -19.63
C ASP A 111 -21.54 15.23 -20.14
N PRO A 112 -21.38 16.25 -19.26
CA PRO A 112 -20.87 17.54 -19.66
C PRO A 112 -19.35 17.49 -19.86
N TYR A 113 -18.81 18.45 -20.62
CA TYR A 113 -17.38 18.75 -20.53
C TYR A 113 -17.12 19.57 -19.27
N TYR A 114 -16.28 19.05 -18.39
CA TYR A 114 -15.82 19.66 -17.14
C TYR A 114 -14.68 20.64 -17.41
N ASN A 115 -14.68 21.76 -16.68
CA ASN A 115 -13.57 22.70 -16.60
C ASN A 115 -13.69 23.47 -15.27
N LEU A 116 -13.20 22.86 -14.21
CA LEU A 116 -13.31 23.36 -12.83
C LEU A 116 -11.93 23.62 -12.26
N ASN A 117 -11.86 24.62 -11.38
CA ASN A 117 -10.72 24.88 -10.52
C ASN A 117 -11.18 24.81 -9.06
N ILE A 118 -10.37 24.17 -8.22
CA ILE A 118 -10.62 23.94 -6.80
C ILE A 118 -9.44 24.48 -6.03
N ILE A 119 -9.70 25.46 -5.16
CA ILE A 119 -8.71 26.02 -4.24
C ILE A 119 -9.15 25.72 -2.81
N GLY A 120 -8.23 25.24 -2.00
CA GLY A 120 -8.47 24.98 -0.58
C GLY A 120 -7.30 25.40 0.29
N ASP A 121 -7.58 25.96 1.45
CA ASP A 121 -6.57 26.44 2.41
C ASP A 121 -6.83 25.87 3.80
N ASN A 122 -5.94 25.01 4.31
CA ASN A 122 -6.14 24.24 5.54
C ASN A 122 -7.41 23.37 5.51
N VAL A 123 -7.60 22.61 4.44
CA VAL A 123 -8.70 21.65 4.28
C VAL A 123 -8.41 20.41 5.12
N PHE A 124 -9.25 20.14 6.13
CA PHE A 124 -9.18 18.90 6.90
C PHE A 124 -9.95 17.80 6.18
N PHE A 125 -9.30 16.67 5.95
CA PHE A 125 -9.95 15.50 5.38
C PHE A 125 -9.61 14.26 6.20
N LYS A 126 -10.52 13.30 6.16
CA LYS A 126 -10.33 11.97 6.67
C LYS A 126 -11.06 11.01 5.76
N THR A 127 -10.36 9.99 5.26
CA THR A 127 -10.97 8.95 4.43
C THR A 127 -11.97 8.14 5.25
N LEU A 128 -12.97 7.56 4.58
CA LEU A 128 -13.96 6.74 5.27
C LEU A 128 -13.35 5.54 6.01
N LEU A 129 -12.28 4.95 5.47
CA LEU A 129 -11.56 3.84 6.10
C LEU A 129 -10.60 4.30 7.22
N GLY A 130 -10.35 5.61 7.33
CA GLY A 130 -9.44 6.18 8.33
C GLY A 130 -7.97 5.83 8.09
N ASP A 131 -7.64 5.33 6.89
CA ASP A 131 -6.29 5.05 6.43
C ASP A 131 -5.52 6.33 6.09
N ILE A 132 -6.19 7.45 5.82
CA ILE A 132 -5.55 8.75 5.64
C ILE A 132 -6.36 9.83 6.36
N GLU A 133 -5.68 10.66 7.13
CA GLU A 133 -6.26 11.82 7.82
C GLU A 133 -5.26 12.97 7.79
N GLY A 134 -5.72 14.19 7.54
CA GLY A 134 -4.83 15.34 7.60
C GLY A 134 -5.43 16.67 7.16
N ILE A 135 -4.55 17.68 7.16
CA ILE A 135 -4.79 19.05 6.73
C ILE A 135 -3.92 19.31 5.49
N VAL A 136 -4.56 19.80 4.42
CA VAL A 136 -3.92 20.06 3.13
C VAL A 136 -4.30 21.42 2.54
N ASN A 137 -3.44 21.96 1.69
CA ASN A 137 -3.84 22.98 0.73
C ASN A 137 -4.07 22.35 -0.64
N LEU A 138 -5.07 22.83 -1.35
CA LEU A 138 -5.49 22.31 -2.65
C LEU A 138 -5.37 23.40 -3.71
N ASP A 139 -4.79 23.04 -4.86
CA ASP A 139 -4.90 23.81 -6.11
C ASP A 139 -5.05 22.80 -7.24
N LEU A 140 -6.29 22.51 -7.62
CA LEU A 140 -6.64 21.42 -8.52
C LEU A 140 -7.49 21.91 -9.69
N ASP A 141 -7.19 21.41 -10.87
CA ASP A 141 -7.99 21.55 -12.08
C ASP A 141 -8.62 20.21 -12.46
N ILE A 142 -9.92 20.25 -12.78
CA ILE A 142 -10.68 19.11 -13.30
C ILE A 142 -11.21 19.46 -14.67
N TYR A 143 -10.77 18.75 -15.71
CA TYR A 143 -11.19 19.04 -17.07
C TYR A 143 -11.32 17.82 -17.97
N GLY A 144 -12.22 17.89 -18.94
CA GLY A 144 -12.44 16.83 -19.92
C GLY A 144 -13.87 16.30 -19.94
N ARG A 145 -14.10 15.16 -20.59
CA ARG A 145 -15.42 14.52 -20.68
C ARG A 145 -15.26 13.01 -20.81
N ASP A 146 -14.81 12.57 -21.98
CA ASP A 146 -14.59 11.14 -22.27
C ASP A 146 -13.36 10.63 -21.49
N THR A 147 -12.37 11.50 -21.34
CA THR A 147 -11.31 11.40 -20.34
C THR A 147 -11.41 12.60 -19.42
N ILE A 148 -11.56 12.37 -18.11
CA ILE A 148 -11.54 13.43 -17.09
C ILE A 148 -10.13 13.46 -16.50
N THR A 149 -9.46 14.60 -16.63
CA THR A 149 -8.14 14.82 -16.01
C THR A 149 -8.32 15.59 -14.72
N ILE A 150 -7.69 15.09 -13.65
CA ILE A 150 -7.55 15.74 -12.35
C ILE A 150 -6.07 16.04 -12.16
N ALA A 151 -5.72 17.32 -12.18
CA ALA A 151 -4.33 17.76 -12.16
C ALA A 151 -4.11 18.90 -11.17
N GLY A 152 -2.93 18.98 -10.56
CA GLY A 152 -2.58 20.09 -9.68
C GLY A 152 -1.83 19.63 -8.43
N GLN A 153 -1.94 20.42 -7.37
CA GLN A 153 -1.17 20.27 -6.14
C GLN A 153 -2.08 19.97 -4.94
N ILE A 154 -1.62 19.02 -4.12
CA ILE A 154 -2.17 18.70 -2.80
C ILE A 154 -1.00 18.82 -1.81
N GLU A 155 -0.85 20.00 -1.20
CA GLU A 155 0.23 20.26 -0.25
C GLU A 155 -0.12 19.70 1.13
N ALA A 156 0.71 18.78 1.64
CA ALA A 156 0.52 18.20 2.97
C ALA A 156 1.08 19.14 4.05
N LEU A 157 0.19 19.65 4.91
CA LEU A 157 0.54 20.51 6.06
C LEU A 157 0.70 19.67 7.34
N ASP A 158 -0.27 18.82 7.63
CA ASP A 158 -0.20 17.85 8.72
C ASP A 158 -1.05 16.64 8.37
N ALA A 159 -0.44 15.49 8.06
CA ALA A 159 -1.16 14.31 7.65
C ALA A 159 -0.54 13.03 8.22
N ILE A 160 -1.40 12.04 8.44
CA ILE A 160 -1.02 10.69 8.81
C ILE A 160 -1.65 9.70 7.83
N MET A 161 -0.84 8.76 7.37
CA MET A 161 -1.24 7.68 6.49
C MET A 161 -0.92 6.35 7.17
N TYR A 162 -1.95 5.51 7.28
CA TYR A 162 -1.89 4.15 7.78
C TYR A 162 -1.96 3.17 6.61
N GLN A 163 -0.81 2.76 6.08
CA GLN A 163 -0.75 1.92 4.89
C GLN A 163 0.23 0.77 5.06
N GLU A 164 -0.28 -0.46 5.12
CA GLU A 164 0.54 -1.66 5.06
C GLU A 164 1.24 -1.76 3.70
N PHE A 165 2.47 -2.27 3.70
CA PHE A 165 3.17 -2.57 2.46
C PHE A 165 2.57 -3.83 1.84
N GLU A 166 1.83 -3.67 0.76
CA GLU A 166 1.22 -4.77 0.00
C GLU A 166 1.97 -4.96 -1.33
N VAL A 167 2.14 -6.23 -1.75
CA VAL A 167 2.42 -6.54 -3.15
C VAL A 167 1.10 -6.47 -3.88
N ASN A 168 0.83 -5.33 -4.51
CA ASN A 168 -0.27 -5.26 -5.46
C ASN A 168 0.14 -5.99 -6.73
N ASP A 169 -0.11 -7.31 -6.77
CA ASP A 169 -0.39 -8.03 -8.00
C ASP A 169 -1.82 -7.66 -8.44
N LEU A 170 -2.06 -6.37 -8.73
CA LEU A 170 -3.27 -6.00 -9.44
C LEU A 170 -3.10 -6.53 -10.87
N PRO A 171 -3.96 -7.45 -11.33
CA PRO A 171 -3.96 -7.81 -12.74
C PRO A 171 -4.22 -6.52 -13.52
N SER A 172 -3.34 -6.22 -14.47
CA SER A 172 -3.60 -5.21 -15.49
C SER A 172 -4.82 -5.67 -16.28
N SER A 173 -6.02 -5.24 -15.90
CA SER A 173 -7.19 -5.40 -16.75
C SER A 173 -6.98 -4.52 -17.98
N GLU A 174 -7.24 -5.07 -19.16
CA GLU A 174 -7.37 -4.26 -20.37
C GLU A 174 -8.55 -3.31 -20.15
N LEU A 175 -8.35 -2.02 -20.44
CA LEU A 175 -9.40 -1.01 -20.31
C LEU A 175 -10.61 -1.44 -21.16
N ASP A 176 -11.77 -1.60 -20.52
CA ASP A 176 -13.03 -1.79 -21.23
C ASP A 176 -13.33 -0.51 -22.03
N GLN A 177 -13.64 -0.67 -23.32
CA GLN A 177 -13.68 0.45 -24.30
C GLN A 177 -14.82 1.46 -24.07
N ASP A 178 -15.74 1.19 -23.14
CA ASP A 178 -16.92 2.01 -22.85
C ASP A 178 -16.90 2.70 -21.47
N GLU A 179 -15.81 2.58 -20.71
CA GLU A 179 -15.72 3.18 -19.36
C GLU A 179 -15.08 4.59 -19.36
N LEU A 180 -15.53 5.42 -18.41
CA LEU A 180 -15.01 6.76 -18.15
C LEU A 180 -13.54 6.66 -17.74
N ILE A 181 -12.64 7.28 -18.51
CA ILE A 181 -11.20 7.26 -18.18
C ILE A 181 -10.88 8.43 -17.26
N ILE A 182 -10.36 8.16 -16.06
CA ILE A 182 -9.80 9.19 -15.18
C ILE A 182 -8.28 9.26 -15.35
N ASN A 183 -7.75 10.46 -15.48
CA ASN A 183 -6.32 10.72 -15.65
C ASN A 183 -5.82 11.63 -14.53
N TYR A 184 -5.00 11.10 -13.64
CA TYR A 184 -4.43 11.83 -12.51
C TYR A 184 -3.06 12.39 -12.87
N LYS A 185 -2.80 13.65 -12.48
CA LYS A 185 -1.50 14.32 -12.56
C LYS A 185 -1.31 15.19 -11.32
N LEU A 186 -1.00 14.54 -10.20
CA LEU A 186 -1.02 15.17 -8.89
C LEU A 186 0.39 15.35 -8.37
N ASN A 187 0.61 16.49 -7.72
CA ASN A 187 1.84 16.79 -7.01
C ASN A 187 1.59 16.95 -5.51
N PHE A 188 2.42 16.33 -4.69
CA PHE A 188 2.28 16.25 -3.25
C PHE A 188 3.53 16.79 -2.55
N PRO A 189 3.71 18.12 -2.48
CA PRO A 189 4.75 18.70 -1.65
C PRO A 189 4.41 18.54 -0.17
N ILE A 190 5.39 18.09 0.62
CA ILE A 190 5.26 17.91 2.06
C ILE A 190 5.91 19.10 2.77
N SER A 191 5.12 20.14 2.99
CA SER A 191 5.58 21.38 3.62
C SER A 191 5.63 21.29 5.14
N GLY A 192 4.75 20.49 5.76
CA GLY A 192 4.70 20.35 7.22
C GLY A 192 5.04 18.94 7.69
N LYS A 193 4.13 18.29 8.42
CA LYS A 193 4.31 16.96 9.00
C LYS A 193 3.53 15.93 8.18
N PHE A 194 4.22 14.92 7.66
CA PHE A 194 3.57 13.77 7.05
C PHE A 194 4.09 12.50 7.72
N VAL A 195 3.22 11.71 8.33
CA VAL A 195 3.59 10.48 9.03
C VAL A 195 3.07 9.28 8.26
N LEU A 196 3.98 8.41 7.84
CA LEU A 196 3.65 7.07 7.35
C LEU A 196 3.76 6.08 8.49
N ARG A 197 2.68 5.34 8.75
CA ARG A 197 2.63 4.33 9.80
C ARG A 197 2.03 3.03 9.30
N ASN A 198 2.63 1.91 9.69
CA ASN A 198 2.06 0.58 9.52
C ASN A 198 2.68 -0.39 10.54
N SER A 199 2.48 -1.70 10.36
CA SER A 199 3.06 -2.73 11.21
C SER A 199 4.60 -2.77 11.23
N GLN A 200 5.25 -2.20 10.23
CA GLN A 200 6.70 -2.26 9.99
C GLN A 200 7.40 -0.91 10.08
N ILE A 201 6.73 0.22 9.88
CA ILE A 201 7.33 1.56 9.90
C ILE A 201 6.47 2.56 10.67
N ASP A 202 7.13 3.49 11.35
CA ASP A 202 6.55 4.71 11.89
C ASP A 202 7.53 5.85 11.61
N ALA A 203 7.28 6.62 10.55
CA ALA A 203 8.24 7.59 10.03
C ALA A 203 7.57 8.90 9.61
N GLN A 204 8.18 10.02 10.00
CA GLN A 204 7.88 11.33 9.46
C GLN A 204 8.68 11.56 8.19
N LEU A 205 7.97 11.77 7.09
CA LEU A 205 8.53 12.04 5.77
C LEU A 205 8.54 13.54 5.47
N GLY A 206 9.42 13.93 4.56
CA GLY A 206 9.42 15.22 3.87
C GLY A 206 9.83 15.04 2.42
N GLY A 207 9.73 16.10 1.62
CA GLY A 207 10.05 16.09 0.20
C GLY A 207 8.83 16.35 -0.66
N GLU A 208 8.85 15.82 -1.88
CA GLU A 208 7.82 16.02 -2.89
C GLU A 208 7.65 14.74 -3.70
N LEU A 209 6.40 14.31 -3.86
CA LEU A 209 6.02 13.16 -4.68
C LEU A 209 5.03 13.62 -5.74
N SER A 210 5.23 13.23 -6.99
CA SER A 210 4.22 13.39 -8.03
C SER A 210 3.72 12.00 -8.46
N ILE A 211 2.42 11.92 -8.73
CA ILE A 211 1.73 10.70 -9.16
C ILE A 211 1.03 10.98 -10.48
N SER A 212 1.25 10.09 -11.46
CA SER A 212 0.46 10.07 -12.69
C SER A 212 -0.17 8.70 -12.91
N MET A 213 -1.46 8.67 -13.19
CA MET A 213 -2.22 7.43 -13.41
C MET A 213 -3.25 7.64 -14.52
N PHE A 214 -3.33 6.73 -15.48
CA PHE A 214 -4.24 6.84 -16.62
C PHE A 214 -5.21 5.66 -16.67
N GLY A 215 -6.49 5.90 -16.42
CA GLY A 215 -7.50 4.86 -16.23
C GLY A 215 -7.09 3.92 -15.09
N ASP A 216 -7.24 2.63 -15.33
CA ASP A 216 -6.91 1.57 -14.37
C ASP A 216 -5.47 1.03 -14.53
N GLN A 217 -4.61 1.76 -15.26
CA GLN A 217 -3.21 1.40 -15.38
C GLN A 217 -2.48 1.66 -14.06
N ASN A 218 -1.36 0.94 -13.87
CA ASN A 218 -0.46 1.21 -12.74
C ASN A 218 -0.02 2.68 -12.74
N ALA A 219 0.00 3.27 -11.55
CA ALA A 219 0.48 4.63 -11.38
C ALA A 219 2.01 4.71 -11.53
N ASP A 220 2.48 5.80 -12.14
CA ASP A 220 3.87 6.21 -12.17
C ASP A 220 4.14 7.27 -11.09
N TYR A 221 5.31 7.18 -10.48
CA TYR A 221 5.73 8.02 -9.37
C TYR A 221 7.02 8.76 -9.72
N SER A 222 7.14 10.04 -9.34
CA SER A 222 8.36 10.83 -9.47
C SER A 222 8.60 11.71 -8.26
N GLY A 223 9.85 12.17 -8.08
CA GLY A 223 10.22 13.08 -7.01
C GLY A 223 11.12 12.41 -5.98
N GLU A 224 11.25 13.05 -4.83
CA GLU A 224 12.23 12.70 -3.79
C GLU A 224 11.56 12.79 -2.43
N LEU A 225 11.69 11.74 -1.63
CA LEU A 225 11.25 11.70 -0.24
C LEU A 225 12.42 11.44 0.68
N PHE A 226 12.36 11.99 1.88
CA PHE A 226 13.35 11.72 2.92
C PHE A 226 12.70 11.54 4.29
N VAL A 227 13.33 10.72 5.12
CA VAL A 227 12.90 10.47 6.49
C VAL A 227 13.52 11.53 7.41
N ARG A 228 12.68 12.32 8.07
CA ARG A 228 13.11 13.33 9.06
C ARG A 228 13.38 12.66 10.41
N GLU A 229 12.47 11.80 10.81
CA GLU A 229 12.57 10.95 12.00
C GLU A 229 11.74 9.70 11.74
N GLY A 230 12.18 8.56 12.28
CA GLY A 230 11.38 7.36 12.13
C GLY A 230 12.01 6.12 12.74
N LYS A 231 11.18 5.09 12.83
CA LYS A 231 11.55 3.76 13.29
C LYS A 231 11.00 2.73 12.33
N PHE A 232 11.73 1.64 12.18
CA PHE A 232 11.16 0.44 11.60
C PHE A 232 11.27 -0.73 12.57
N TYR A 233 10.33 -1.66 12.43
CA TYR A 233 10.15 -2.81 13.29
C TYR A 233 10.53 -4.06 12.52
N TYR A 234 11.49 -4.82 13.04
CA TYR A 234 11.93 -6.05 12.41
C TYR A 234 12.17 -7.14 13.46
N TYR A 235 11.41 -8.24 13.36
CA TYR A 235 11.50 -9.40 14.26
C TYR A 235 11.55 -9.04 15.76
N GLY A 236 10.80 -8.00 16.14
CA GLY A 236 10.66 -7.50 17.51
C GLY A 236 11.80 -6.61 18.01
N ASP A 237 12.79 -6.32 17.16
CA ASP A 237 13.75 -5.24 17.39
C ASP A 237 13.24 -3.95 16.76
N ILE A 238 13.63 -2.83 17.37
CA ILE A 238 13.28 -1.49 16.91
C ILE A 238 14.55 -0.85 16.37
N PHE A 239 14.51 -0.47 15.11
CA PHE A 239 15.58 0.26 14.45
C PHE A 239 15.21 1.73 14.38
N THR A 240 16.15 2.60 14.78
CA THR A 240 16.00 4.04 14.63
C THR A 240 16.64 4.46 13.32
N ILE A 241 15.85 5.07 12.44
CA ILE A 241 16.31 5.55 11.13
C ILE A 241 17.22 6.76 11.35
N THR A 242 18.46 6.69 10.86
CA THR A 242 19.47 7.77 10.96
C THR A 242 19.49 8.62 9.71
N SER A 243 19.24 8.01 8.55
CA SER A 243 19.09 8.65 7.26
C SER A 243 18.13 7.82 6.42
N GLY A 244 17.27 8.47 5.66
CA GLY A 244 16.46 7.75 4.70
C GLY A 244 16.12 8.65 3.53
N TYR A 245 16.48 8.22 2.34
CA TYR A 245 16.22 8.91 1.09
C TYR A 245 15.63 7.95 0.07
N LEU A 246 14.61 8.41 -0.65
CA LEU A 246 13.91 7.68 -1.69
C LEU A 246 13.82 8.58 -2.93
N ALA A 247 14.22 8.06 -4.08
CA ALA A 247 14.09 8.75 -5.37
C ALA A 247 13.25 7.93 -6.35
N PHE A 248 12.29 8.58 -7.01
CA PHE A 248 11.34 7.95 -7.91
C PHE A 248 11.61 8.39 -9.37
N ASP A 249 11.57 7.46 -10.32
CA ASP A 249 12.04 7.66 -11.69
C ASP A 249 10.97 7.50 -12.78
N THR A 250 9.69 7.66 -12.46
CA THR A 250 8.52 7.53 -13.37
C THR A 250 8.31 6.14 -13.97
N LYS A 251 8.74 5.07 -13.29
CA LYS A 251 8.52 3.68 -13.74
C LYS A 251 7.85 2.84 -12.67
N GLY A 252 6.54 3.02 -12.51
CA GLY A 252 5.79 2.35 -11.45
C GLY A 252 6.33 2.68 -10.06
N PHE A 253 6.02 1.82 -9.10
CA PHE A 253 6.47 1.96 -7.71
C PHE A 253 7.74 1.13 -7.45
N ASN A 254 8.91 1.65 -7.83
CA ASN A 254 10.20 1.05 -7.48
C ASN A 254 11.26 2.12 -7.17
N PRO A 255 11.13 2.86 -6.06
CA PRO A 255 12.08 3.90 -5.71
C PRO A 255 13.49 3.35 -5.50
N TYR A 256 14.49 4.17 -5.83
CA TYR A 256 15.85 3.97 -5.36
C TYR A 256 15.91 4.34 -3.88
N LEU A 257 16.38 3.41 -3.05
CA LEU A 257 16.53 3.55 -1.61
C LEU A 257 17.98 3.89 -1.27
N ASP A 258 18.15 4.82 -0.34
CA ASP A 258 19.40 5.02 0.43
C ASP A 258 18.99 5.24 1.89
N LEU A 259 18.91 4.13 2.63
CA LEU A 259 18.41 4.10 4.00
C LEU A 259 19.51 3.60 4.94
N SER A 260 19.64 4.25 6.10
CA SER A 260 20.49 3.84 7.19
C SER A 260 19.71 3.88 8.50
N ALA A 261 19.88 2.85 9.33
CA ALA A 261 19.26 2.78 10.64
C ALA A 261 20.13 2.00 11.61
N PHE A 262 19.92 2.20 12.91
CA PHE A 262 20.64 1.44 13.93
C PHE A 262 19.72 0.86 15.00
N THR A 263 20.18 -0.21 15.62
CA THR A 263 19.59 -0.78 16.83
C THR A 263 20.69 -1.18 17.81
N LYS A 264 20.30 -1.42 19.07
CA LYS A 264 21.22 -1.87 20.11
C LYS A 264 20.78 -3.24 20.65
N ILE A 265 21.61 -4.26 20.47
CA ILE A 265 21.35 -5.64 20.89
C ILE A 265 22.50 -6.13 21.78
N GLN A 266 22.20 -6.57 23.00
CA GLN A 266 23.20 -7.11 23.95
C GLN A 266 24.47 -6.24 24.09
N ASP A 267 24.26 -4.93 24.23
CA ASP A 267 25.30 -3.89 24.28
C ASP A 267 26.09 -3.58 22.99
N GLU A 268 25.71 -4.19 21.86
CA GLU A 268 26.27 -3.88 20.55
C GLU A 268 25.39 -2.94 19.73
N ASN A 269 26.01 -1.97 19.07
CA ASN A 269 25.33 -1.11 18.09
C ASN A 269 25.43 -1.75 16.72
N ILE A 270 24.29 -2.13 16.16
CA ILE A 270 24.15 -2.70 14.82
C ILE A 270 23.60 -1.62 13.91
N THR A 271 24.29 -1.36 12.81
CA THR A 271 23.84 -0.45 11.76
C THR A 271 23.44 -1.26 10.53
N ILE A 272 22.30 -0.93 9.95
CA ILE A 272 21.78 -1.50 8.72
C ILE A 272 21.75 -0.41 7.66
N ASN A 273 22.30 -0.72 6.50
CA ASN A 273 22.24 0.13 5.32
C ASN A 273 21.49 -0.62 4.21
N LEU A 274 20.57 0.07 3.54
CA LEU A 274 19.81 -0.47 2.42
C LEU A 274 19.93 0.49 1.24
N VAL A 275 20.63 0.05 0.20
CA VAL A 275 20.98 0.90 -0.95
C VAL A 275 20.66 0.22 -2.27
N GLY A 276 19.87 0.86 -3.11
CA GLY A 276 19.48 0.35 -4.43
C GLY A 276 17.97 0.37 -4.67
N PRO A 277 17.50 -0.15 -5.81
CA PRO A 277 16.08 -0.27 -6.12
C PRO A 277 15.31 -1.06 -5.05
N LEU A 278 14.07 -0.67 -4.75
CA LEU A 278 13.20 -1.32 -3.75
C LEU A 278 12.97 -2.81 -4.02
N ASP A 279 12.88 -3.23 -5.28
CA ASP A 279 12.68 -4.63 -5.67
C ASP A 279 13.90 -5.52 -5.41
N ASN A 280 15.11 -4.96 -5.43
CA ASN A 280 16.34 -5.70 -5.15
C ASN A 280 17.45 -4.80 -4.54
N PRO A 281 17.31 -4.37 -3.28
CA PRO A 281 18.27 -3.49 -2.65
C PRO A 281 19.48 -4.27 -2.12
N ASN A 282 20.64 -3.61 -2.06
CA ASN A 282 21.81 -4.15 -1.38
C ASN A 282 21.72 -3.88 0.12
N LEU A 283 21.80 -4.94 0.92
CA LEU A 283 21.83 -4.88 2.37
C LEU A 283 23.29 -4.87 2.86
N GLY A 284 23.65 -3.86 3.64
CA GLY A 284 24.92 -3.79 4.37
C GLY A 284 24.68 -3.85 5.88
N LEU A 285 25.49 -4.62 6.59
CA LEU A 285 25.38 -4.78 8.04
C LEU A 285 26.73 -4.46 8.71
N GLU A 286 26.70 -3.53 9.65
CA GLU A 286 27.91 -3.06 10.34
C GLU A 286 27.73 -3.11 11.86
N SER A 287 28.82 -3.39 12.57
CA SER A 287 28.88 -3.35 14.03
C SER A 287 30.13 -2.62 14.50
N SER A 288 29.97 -1.81 15.55
CA SER A 288 31.07 -1.04 16.14
C SER A 288 32.17 -1.90 16.79
N SER A 289 31.87 -3.17 17.08
CA SER A 289 32.76 -4.11 17.77
C SER A 289 33.38 -5.15 16.84
N GLY A 290 33.20 -5.02 15.52
CA GLY A 290 33.86 -5.86 14.51
C GLY A 290 33.17 -7.20 14.21
N PHE A 291 31.88 -7.32 14.51
CA PHE A 291 31.07 -8.47 14.09
C PHE A 291 31.09 -8.61 12.58
N THR A 292 31.14 -9.85 12.09
CA THR A 292 30.91 -10.12 10.67
C THR A 292 29.42 -9.97 10.34
N GLU A 293 29.08 -9.73 9.08
CA GLU A 293 27.68 -9.65 8.64
C GLU A 293 26.89 -10.90 9.01
N SER A 294 27.52 -12.09 8.94
CA SER A 294 26.91 -13.35 9.35
C SER A 294 26.59 -13.38 10.85
N ASP A 295 27.49 -12.89 11.71
CA ASP A 295 27.24 -12.83 13.15
C ASP A 295 26.09 -11.83 13.46
N ILE A 296 26.00 -10.73 12.72
CA ILE A 296 24.91 -9.75 12.85
C ILE A 296 23.57 -10.37 12.43
N LEU A 297 23.52 -11.06 11.29
CA LEU A 297 22.32 -11.76 10.84
C LEU A 297 21.87 -12.81 11.85
N GLU A 298 22.80 -13.54 12.46
CA GLU A 298 22.50 -14.51 13.50
C GLU A 298 21.84 -13.84 14.72
N LEU A 299 22.43 -12.74 15.21
CA LEU A 299 21.87 -11.96 16.32
C LEU A 299 20.45 -11.48 16.01
N LEU A 300 20.19 -11.01 14.79
CA LEU A 300 18.88 -10.52 14.32
C LEU A 300 17.85 -11.63 14.10
N THR A 301 18.27 -12.88 13.91
CA THR A 301 17.37 -13.99 13.56
C THR A 301 17.09 -14.92 14.73
N ILE A 302 18.08 -15.20 15.59
CA ILE A 302 18.00 -16.25 16.63
C ILE A 302 18.03 -15.65 18.05
N ARG A 303 18.41 -14.37 18.21
CA ARG A 303 18.45 -13.63 19.49
C ARG A 303 19.40 -14.20 20.57
N SER A 304 20.37 -15.05 20.22
CA SER A 304 21.38 -15.58 21.16
C SER A 304 22.76 -15.73 20.53
N ARG A 305 23.83 -15.51 21.31
CA ARG A 305 25.21 -15.91 20.95
C ARG A 305 25.46 -17.37 21.32
N PHE A 306 26.31 -18.06 20.56
CA PHE A 306 26.96 -19.28 21.00
C PHE A 306 27.82 -19.00 22.23
N GLU A 307 27.36 -19.36 23.42
CA GLU A 307 28.24 -19.44 24.58
C GLU A 307 29.11 -20.71 24.50
N ASP A 308 30.42 -20.50 24.56
CA ASP A 308 31.49 -21.46 24.88
C ASP A 308 31.69 -22.69 23.97
N GLN A 309 32.12 -22.48 22.72
CA GLN A 309 33.11 -23.38 22.10
C GLN A 309 34.14 -22.59 21.29
N GLU A 310 35.41 -22.68 21.68
CA GLU A 310 36.55 -22.11 20.96
C GLU A 310 36.60 -22.64 19.52
N ILE A 311 36.04 -21.89 18.57
CA ILE A 311 36.34 -22.05 17.15
C ILE A 311 37.30 -20.92 16.79
N SER A 312 38.58 -21.27 16.72
CA SER A 312 39.69 -20.35 16.47
C SER A 312 39.48 -19.55 15.18
N SER A 313 39.55 -18.23 15.31
CA SER A 313 39.25 -17.19 14.30
C SER A 313 40.31 -16.99 13.21
N SER A 314 41.15 -17.99 12.92
CA SER A 314 42.19 -17.85 11.91
C SER A 314 42.04 -18.87 10.78
N GLY A 315 41.23 -18.50 9.78
CA GLY A 315 41.14 -19.20 8.49
C GLY A 315 39.73 -19.67 8.14
N ILE A 316 38.78 -18.74 8.04
CA ILE A 316 37.37 -19.10 7.98
C ILE A 316 36.63 -18.14 7.04
N GLY A 317 36.41 -18.56 5.80
CA GLY A 317 35.56 -17.84 4.84
C GLY A 317 34.48 -18.71 4.18
N SER A 318 34.62 -20.04 4.24
CA SER A 318 33.66 -20.99 3.64
C SER A 318 33.43 -22.25 4.50
N GLN A 319 34.45 -22.72 5.22
CA GLN A 319 34.30 -23.91 6.09
C GLN A 319 33.45 -23.65 7.33
N ALA A 320 33.48 -22.48 7.98
CA ALA A 320 32.58 -22.25 9.12
C ALA A 320 31.12 -22.02 8.71
N GLN A 321 30.84 -21.48 7.53
CA GLN A 321 29.46 -21.40 7.03
C GLN A 321 28.84 -22.80 6.94
N SER A 322 29.59 -23.77 6.40
CA SER A 322 29.12 -25.17 6.34
C SER A 322 28.98 -25.83 7.72
N ILE A 323 29.83 -25.46 8.68
CA ILE A 323 29.76 -25.97 10.07
C ILE A 323 28.57 -25.33 10.81
N PHE A 324 28.28 -24.05 10.56
CA PHE A 324 27.16 -23.31 11.13
C PHE A 324 25.81 -23.76 10.55
N VAL A 325 25.70 -23.95 9.23
CA VAL A 325 24.55 -24.59 8.55
C VAL A 325 24.24 -25.94 9.19
N ALA A 326 25.25 -26.81 9.31
CA ALA A 326 25.06 -28.13 9.90
C ALA A 326 24.67 -28.09 11.39
N TYR A 327 25.13 -27.08 12.13
CA TYR A 327 24.73 -26.88 13.53
C TYR A 327 23.29 -26.37 13.64
N LEU A 328 22.89 -25.38 12.84
CA LEU A 328 21.53 -24.86 12.80
C LEU A 328 20.52 -25.95 12.41
N GLU A 329 20.84 -26.77 11.42
CA GLU A 329 20.03 -27.93 11.04
C GLU A 329 19.83 -28.85 12.25
N LYS A 330 20.91 -29.20 12.95
CA LYS A 330 20.86 -30.08 14.12
C LYS A 330 20.10 -29.48 15.31
N GLU A 331 20.21 -28.17 15.53
CA GLU A 331 19.54 -27.48 16.63
C GLU A 331 18.05 -27.29 16.36
N LEU A 332 17.68 -26.97 15.12
CA LEU A 332 16.29 -26.93 14.68
C LEU A 332 15.67 -28.33 14.69
N GLU A 333 16.40 -29.37 14.29
CA GLU A 333 15.96 -30.77 14.40
C GLU A 333 15.66 -31.13 15.85
N ARG A 334 16.59 -30.79 16.76
CA ARG A 334 16.45 -31.02 18.21
C ARG A 334 15.25 -30.27 18.78
N ASN A 335 15.09 -28.99 18.46
CA ASN A 335 13.98 -28.17 18.95
C ASN A 335 12.64 -28.62 18.36
N PHE A 336 12.58 -28.97 17.08
CA PHE A 336 11.37 -29.52 16.46
C PHE A 336 10.96 -30.85 17.13
N MET A 337 11.93 -31.72 17.43
CA MET A 337 11.69 -32.98 18.16
C MET A 337 11.21 -32.76 19.60
N GLN A 338 11.66 -31.69 20.27
CA GLN A 338 11.29 -31.40 21.66
C GLN A 338 9.97 -30.62 21.81
N ILE A 339 9.72 -29.64 20.94
CA ILE A 339 8.61 -28.68 21.03
C ILE A 339 7.32 -29.23 20.41
N SER A 340 7.42 -29.98 19.30
CA SER A 340 6.23 -30.51 18.61
C SER A 340 5.41 -31.48 19.47
N GLY A 341 5.97 -31.98 20.57
CA GLY A 341 5.36 -33.01 21.42
C GLY A 341 5.30 -34.39 20.78
N LEU A 342 5.36 -34.48 19.44
CA LEU A 342 5.30 -35.69 18.63
C LEU A 342 6.50 -36.62 18.87
N GLY A 343 7.69 -36.07 19.15
CA GLY A 343 8.86 -36.84 19.56
C GLY A 343 8.68 -37.58 20.89
N LYS A 344 7.93 -37.01 21.85
CA LYS A 344 7.66 -37.65 23.16
C LYS A 344 6.66 -38.81 23.07
N PHE A 345 5.80 -38.81 22.05
CA PHE A 345 4.86 -39.89 21.76
C PHE A 345 5.43 -40.97 20.82
N GLY A 346 6.68 -40.84 20.38
CA GLY A 346 7.30 -41.77 19.42
C GLY A 346 6.64 -41.76 18.04
N LEU A 347 5.96 -40.65 17.69
CA LEU A 347 5.21 -40.52 16.43
C LEU A 347 6.08 -40.00 15.27
N ILE A 348 7.34 -39.67 15.53
CA ILE A 348 8.30 -39.24 14.51
C ILE A 348 9.53 -40.13 14.63
N GLU A 349 9.87 -40.81 13.54
CA GLU A 349 11.05 -41.69 13.43
C GLU A 349 12.32 -40.90 13.14
N ASP A 350 12.21 -39.86 12.31
CA ASP A 350 13.36 -39.06 11.85
C ASP A 350 12.91 -37.65 11.43
N VAL A 351 13.80 -36.66 11.59
CA VAL A 351 13.60 -35.29 11.12
C VAL A 351 14.85 -34.86 10.38
N SER A 352 14.68 -34.43 9.12
CA SER A 352 15.76 -33.84 8.33
C SER A 352 15.44 -32.38 8.06
N ILE A 353 16.39 -31.49 8.31
CA ILE A 353 16.30 -30.09 7.92
C ILE A 353 17.31 -29.81 6.81
N SER A 354 16.91 -28.99 5.84
CA SER A 354 17.75 -28.60 4.69
C SER A 354 17.43 -27.18 4.25
N GLY A 355 18.33 -26.56 3.48
CA GLY A 355 18.14 -25.20 2.95
C GLY A 355 18.28 -24.10 4.00
N THR A 356 18.88 -24.39 5.17
CA THR A 356 19.17 -23.39 6.22
C THR A 356 20.17 -22.33 5.76
N SER A 357 20.92 -22.58 4.69
CA SER A 357 21.74 -21.60 3.97
C SER A 357 20.96 -20.34 3.59
N SER A 358 19.66 -20.46 3.32
CA SER A 358 18.76 -19.34 3.03
C SER A 358 18.42 -18.44 4.21
N LEU A 359 18.65 -18.91 5.43
CA LEU A 359 18.53 -18.09 6.63
C LEU A 359 19.77 -17.19 6.83
N ILE A 360 20.88 -17.52 6.16
CA ILE A 360 22.21 -16.92 6.36
C ILE A 360 22.60 -16.02 5.18
N ASP A 361 22.37 -16.47 3.96
CA ASP A 361 22.58 -15.69 2.74
C ASP A 361 21.35 -15.78 1.82
N PRO A 362 20.26 -15.09 2.18
CA PRO A 362 19.01 -15.10 1.42
C PRO A 362 19.15 -14.51 0.02
N SER A 363 20.17 -13.66 -0.18
CA SER A 363 20.44 -12.99 -1.46
C SER A 363 21.09 -13.91 -2.49
N ARG A 364 21.82 -14.94 -2.05
CA ARG A 364 22.53 -15.88 -2.94
C ARG A 364 21.96 -17.30 -2.95
N SER A 365 21.15 -17.68 -1.96
CA SER A 365 20.54 -19.01 -1.90
C SER A 365 19.21 -19.05 -2.68
N GLN A 366 19.05 -20.03 -3.57
CA GLN A 366 17.76 -20.34 -4.21
C GLN A 366 16.99 -21.46 -3.50
N GLU A 367 17.51 -21.95 -2.38
CA GLU A 367 16.94 -23.08 -1.64
C GLU A 367 15.96 -22.60 -0.57
N ASP A 368 14.83 -23.29 -0.42
CA ASP A 368 13.89 -23.04 0.67
C ASP A 368 14.35 -23.77 1.93
N LEU A 369 14.11 -23.20 3.12
CA LEU A 369 14.23 -23.95 4.37
C LEU A 369 13.16 -25.05 4.38
N VAL A 370 13.58 -26.32 4.31
CA VAL A 370 12.67 -27.47 4.33
C VAL A 370 12.90 -28.30 5.57
N ILE A 371 11.85 -28.46 6.39
CA ILE A 371 11.77 -29.38 7.51
C ILE A 371 10.94 -30.58 7.06
N LYS A 372 11.54 -31.77 7.03
CA LYS A 372 10.84 -33.03 6.73
C LYS A 372 10.86 -33.93 7.95
N ALA A 373 9.68 -34.35 8.40
CA ALA A 373 9.51 -35.24 9.53
C ALA A 373 8.84 -36.55 9.09
N GLN A 374 9.53 -37.67 9.30
CA GLN A 374 8.98 -38.99 9.01
C GLN A 374 8.14 -39.47 10.19
N VAL A 375 6.84 -39.62 9.98
CA VAL A 375 5.87 -40.06 11.01
C VAL A 375 5.80 -41.59 11.07
N SER A 376 5.95 -42.24 9.93
CA SER A 376 6.12 -43.69 9.81
C SER A 376 6.84 -44.02 8.51
N LYS A 377 7.22 -45.28 8.29
CA LYS A 377 7.80 -45.78 7.03
C LYS A 377 7.10 -45.30 5.75
N ASN A 378 5.80 -45.02 5.83
CA ASN A 378 4.96 -44.66 4.70
C ASN A 378 4.37 -43.23 4.79
N LEU A 379 4.61 -42.48 5.86
CA LEU A 379 4.02 -41.15 6.04
C LEU A 379 5.10 -40.16 6.45
N SER A 380 5.24 -39.08 5.67
CA SER A 380 6.12 -37.96 5.99
C SER A 380 5.38 -36.63 5.90
N LEU A 381 5.65 -35.76 6.86
CA LEU A 381 5.28 -34.36 6.87
C LEU A 381 6.42 -33.55 6.26
N ASN A 382 6.10 -32.60 5.39
CA ASN A 382 7.07 -31.67 4.80
C ASN A 382 6.59 -30.25 5.07
N TYR A 383 7.45 -29.40 5.60
CA TYR A 383 7.20 -27.98 5.80
C TYR A 383 8.31 -27.22 5.07
N SER A 384 7.96 -26.35 4.14
CA SER A 384 8.92 -25.49 3.45
C SER A 384 8.63 -24.02 3.74
N TYR A 385 9.69 -23.27 4.00
CA TYR A 385 9.67 -21.87 4.38
C TYR A 385 10.73 -21.12 3.57
N LYS A 386 10.33 -20.02 2.93
CA LYS A 386 11.26 -19.14 2.22
C LYS A 386 11.27 -17.77 2.89
N ARG A 387 12.45 -17.35 3.36
CA ARG A 387 12.64 -16.04 3.97
C ARG A 387 13.00 -15.00 2.91
N SER A 388 12.37 -13.83 2.99
CA SER A 388 12.72 -12.65 2.20
C SER A 388 13.08 -11.51 3.18
N PHE A 389 14.10 -10.72 2.85
CA PHE A 389 14.39 -9.44 3.53
C PHE A 389 13.73 -8.24 2.82
N SER A 390 12.82 -8.53 1.89
CA SER A 390 12.10 -7.48 1.17
C SER A 390 10.94 -6.97 2.03
N PHE A 391 10.76 -5.65 2.03
CA PHE A 391 9.57 -5.00 2.59
C PHE A 391 8.31 -5.32 1.80
N SER A 392 8.44 -5.73 0.54
CA SER A 392 7.32 -6.13 -0.32
C SER A 392 7.04 -7.62 -0.26
N ASN A 393 8.03 -8.51 -0.20
CA ASN A 393 7.77 -9.95 -0.30
C ASN A 393 7.47 -10.59 1.06
N ALA A 394 6.21 -10.96 1.28
CA ALA A 394 5.80 -11.78 2.42
C ALA A 394 6.57 -13.13 2.44
N PRO A 395 6.89 -13.66 3.62
CA PRO A 395 7.54 -14.96 3.73
C PRO A 395 6.61 -16.07 3.22
N TYR A 396 7.07 -16.84 2.22
CA TYR A 396 6.32 -17.96 1.65
C TYR A 396 6.40 -19.17 2.57
N ASN A 397 5.25 -19.73 2.93
CA ASN A 397 5.18 -21.01 3.64
C ASN A 397 4.32 -22.02 2.86
N GLN A 398 4.75 -23.27 2.84
CA GLN A 398 3.94 -24.37 2.33
C GLN A 398 4.02 -25.55 3.28
N VAL A 399 2.85 -26.13 3.56
CA VAL A 399 2.75 -27.32 4.41
C VAL A 399 2.27 -28.47 3.56
N GLY A 400 3.01 -29.57 3.54
CA GLY A 400 2.72 -30.76 2.75
C GLY A 400 2.75 -32.05 3.57
N VAL A 401 1.96 -33.02 3.13
CA VAL A 401 1.94 -34.38 3.66
C VAL A 401 2.15 -35.33 2.48
N GLU A 402 3.15 -36.21 2.57
CA GLU A 402 3.39 -37.27 1.61
C GLU A 402 3.08 -38.64 2.25
N LEU A 403 2.11 -39.36 1.68
CA LEU A 403 1.78 -40.73 2.01
C LEU A 403 2.33 -41.66 0.91
N LYS A 404 3.39 -42.39 1.22
CA LYS A 404 3.97 -43.42 0.36
C LYS A 404 3.16 -44.71 0.50
N VAL A 405 2.28 -44.96 -0.46
CA VAL A 405 1.43 -46.17 -0.48
C VAL A 405 2.26 -47.41 -0.80
N ASN A 406 3.20 -47.29 -1.74
CA ASN A 406 4.15 -48.36 -2.09
C ASN A 406 5.46 -47.76 -2.67
N PRO A 407 6.51 -48.56 -2.95
CA PRO A 407 7.79 -48.06 -3.46
C PRO A 407 7.70 -47.23 -4.76
N TYR A 408 6.65 -47.45 -5.54
CA TYR A 408 6.45 -46.86 -6.87
C TYR A 408 5.36 -45.79 -6.90
N PHE A 409 4.61 -45.58 -5.81
CA PHE A 409 3.47 -44.67 -5.75
C PHE A 409 3.38 -43.91 -4.41
N SER A 410 3.32 -42.58 -4.46
CA SER A 410 2.99 -41.72 -3.32
C SER A 410 1.89 -40.71 -3.64
N LEU A 411 1.10 -40.38 -2.62
CA LEU A 411 0.09 -39.33 -2.64
C LEU A 411 0.61 -38.13 -1.84
N ILE A 412 0.51 -36.94 -2.39
CA ILE A 412 1.05 -35.71 -1.81
C ILE A 412 -0.08 -34.70 -1.72
N GLY A 413 -0.41 -34.27 -0.51
CA GLY A 413 -1.27 -33.11 -0.27
C GLY A 413 -0.41 -31.94 0.16
N ASN A 414 -0.68 -30.73 -0.32
CA ASN A 414 -0.04 -29.52 0.17
C ASN A 414 -1.02 -28.36 0.24
N VAL A 415 -0.77 -27.43 1.15
CA VAL A 415 -1.50 -26.17 1.30
C VAL A 415 -0.56 -25.05 0.91
N ASP A 416 -0.99 -24.18 -0.01
CA ASP A 416 -0.25 -22.97 -0.36
C ASP A 416 -0.52 -21.83 0.63
N GLU A 417 0.17 -20.72 0.42
CA GLU A 417 0.11 -19.52 1.25
C GLU A 417 -1.28 -18.87 1.34
N LEU A 418 -2.13 -19.08 0.33
CA LEU A 418 -3.50 -18.58 0.28
C LEU A 418 -4.50 -19.54 0.94
N GLY A 419 -4.00 -20.64 1.51
CA GLY A 419 -4.83 -21.69 2.11
C GLY A 419 -5.45 -22.65 1.10
N ASN A 420 -5.06 -22.60 -0.19
CA ASN A 420 -5.60 -23.51 -1.18
C ASN A 420 -4.98 -24.90 -1.05
N MET A 421 -5.83 -25.91 -1.09
CA MET A 421 -5.45 -27.31 -1.00
C MET A 421 -5.08 -27.85 -2.39
N HIS A 422 -3.89 -28.42 -2.52
CA HIS A 422 -3.41 -29.11 -3.71
C HIS A 422 -3.18 -30.58 -3.40
N VAL A 423 -3.62 -31.47 -4.29
CA VAL A 423 -3.37 -32.92 -4.17
C VAL A 423 -2.74 -33.43 -5.45
N LYS A 424 -1.61 -34.12 -5.34
CA LYS A 424 -0.83 -34.67 -6.45
C LYS A 424 -0.47 -36.13 -6.14
N TYR A 425 -0.18 -36.90 -7.18
CA TYR A 425 0.38 -38.25 -7.04
C TYR A 425 1.73 -38.33 -7.75
N ARG A 426 2.62 -39.19 -7.25
CA ARG A 426 3.98 -39.36 -7.77
C ARG A 426 4.24 -40.83 -8.08
N LEU A 427 4.65 -41.11 -9.31
CA LEU A 427 5.07 -42.43 -9.76
C LEU A 427 6.59 -42.49 -9.85
N ARG A 428 7.21 -43.54 -9.30
CA ARG A 428 8.65 -43.79 -9.41
C ARG A 428 8.85 -45.08 -10.21
N TYR A 429 9.68 -45.04 -11.25
CA TYR A 429 10.05 -46.20 -12.05
C TYR A 429 11.52 -46.52 -11.80
N SER A 430 11.84 -47.77 -11.45
CA SER A 430 13.23 -48.24 -11.50
C SER A 430 13.46 -48.88 -12.86
N TYR A 431 14.46 -48.40 -13.60
CA TYR A 431 14.98 -49.08 -14.78
C TYR A 431 16.17 -49.97 -14.40
#